data_AF-A0A9E3I8Y7-F1
#
_entry.id   AF-A0A9E3I8Y7-F1
#
_cell.length_a   1.000
_cell.length_b   1.000
_cell.length_c   1.000
_cell.angle_alpha   90.00
_cell.angle_beta   90.00
_cell.angle_gamma   90.00
#
_symmetry.space_group_name_H-M   'P 1'
#
loop_
_entity.id
_entity.type
_entity.pdbx_description
1 polymer ?
#
loop_
_entity_poly.entity_id
_entity_poly.type
_entity_poly.pdbx_seq_one_letter_code
_entity_poly.pdbx_strand_id
1 'polypeptide(L)'
;MRGIAVLVILLASTVNAAAEMSVSFEWGPTKKCDTKSPPISVKNAPEGTIRLQISMTDINVPGYRHGGGTVDYAKSVPYGAFRYKGPCPPSGKHKYRFTVKALDANKKTLATATASRSFPE
;
A
#
# COMPACT_ATOMS: atom_id res chain seq x y z
N MET A 1 -31.09 39.87 44.61
CA MET A 1 -30.46 39.49 43.34
C MET A 1 -29.59 38.27 43.58
N ARG A 2 -30.06 37.08 43.21
CA ARG A 2 -29.30 35.82 43.31
C ARG A 2 -28.90 35.42 41.89
N GLY A 3 -27.62 35.55 41.58
CA GLY A 3 -27.07 35.17 40.28
C GLY A 3 -26.95 33.65 40.18
N ILE A 4 -27.36 33.10 39.03
CA ILE A 4 -27.08 31.72 38.65
C ILE A 4 -26.00 31.79 37.58
N ALA A 5 -24.80 31.33 37.90
CA ALA A 5 -23.74 31.11 36.90
C ALA A 5 -23.97 29.74 36.26
N VAL A 6 -24.26 29.72 34.95
CA VAL A 6 -24.34 28.48 34.16
C VAL A 6 -22.93 28.15 33.69
N LEU A 7 -22.38 27.05 34.21
CA LEU A 7 -21.10 26.50 33.79
C LEU A 7 -21.32 25.63 32.55
N VAL A 8 -20.96 26.12 31.37
CA VAL A 8 -20.95 25.33 30.13
C VAL A 8 -19.66 24.52 30.10
N ILE A 9 -19.76 23.20 30.31
CA ILE A 9 -18.64 22.27 30.20
C ILE A 9 -18.49 21.87 28.72
N LEU A 10 -17.48 22.42 28.03
CA LEU A 10 -17.06 21.91 26.71
C LEU A 10 -16.31 20.58 26.89
N LEU A 11 -16.94 19.47 26.50
CA LEU A 11 -16.28 18.18 26.34
C LEU A 11 -15.43 18.22 25.06
N ALA A 12 -14.12 18.46 25.22
CA ALA A 12 -13.15 18.30 24.13
C ALA A 12 -13.02 16.80 23.80
N SER A 13 -13.60 16.37 22.67
CA SER A 13 -13.45 15.01 22.15
C SER A 13 -12.06 14.87 21.53
N THR A 14 -11.21 14.02 22.10
CA THR A 14 -9.93 13.67 21.49
C THR A 14 -10.17 12.73 20.32
N VAL A 15 -10.25 13.28 19.11
CA VAL A 15 -10.18 12.47 17.88
C VAL A 15 -8.76 11.92 17.76
N ASN A 16 -8.59 10.65 18.13
CA ASN A 16 -7.33 9.95 17.93
C ASN A 16 -7.21 9.65 16.42
N ALA A 17 -6.47 10.48 15.69
CA ALA A 17 -6.20 10.25 14.27
C ALA A 17 -5.40 8.95 14.12
N ALA A 18 -6.05 7.87 13.71
CA ALA A 18 -5.36 6.64 13.33
C ALA A 18 -4.44 6.95 12.15
N ALA A 19 -3.18 6.51 12.25
CA ALA A 19 -2.22 6.71 11.16
C ALA A 19 -2.68 5.97 9.90
N GLU A 20 -2.61 6.64 8.75
CA GLU A 20 -3.01 6.05 7.47
C GLU A 20 -2.09 4.88 7.09
N MET A 21 -2.69 3.86 6.45
CA MET A 21 -1.94 2.74 5.89
C MET A 21 -0.93 3.27 4.88
N SER A 22 0.31 2.81 4.99
CA SER A 22 1.36 3.15 4.03
C SER A 22 2.11 1.91 3.58
N VAL A 23 2.65 1.97 2.36
CA VAL A 23 3.50 0.93 1.80
C VAL A 23 4.78 1.52 1.26
N SER A 24 5.85 0.74 1.30
CA SER A 24 7.11 1.05 0.66
C SER A 24 7.71 -0.23 0.07
N PHE A 25 8.61 -0.07 -0.90
CA PHE A 25 9.36 -1.16 -1.49
C PHE A 25 10.71 -0.64 -1.95
N GLU A 26 11.66 -1.55 -2.12
CA GLU A 26 12.94 -1.30 -2.77
C GLU A 26 13.10 -2.30 -3.91
N TRP A 27 13.75 -1.90 -5.00
CA TRP A 27 14.05 -2.86 -6.08
C TRP A 27 15.00 -3.96 -5.61
N GLY A 28 15.97 -3.63 -4.74
CA GLY A 28 16.94 -4.60 -4.21
C GLY A 28 17.60 -5.38 -5.35
N PRO A 29 17.54 -6.72 -5.38
CA PRO A 29 18.16 -7.55 -6.42
C PRO A 29 17.36 -7.61 -7.74
N THR A 30 16.25 -6.87 -7.87
CA THR A 30 15.36 -6.92 -9.05
C THR A 30 16.14 -6.57 -10.31
N LYS A 31 16.10 -7.48 -11.29
CA LYS A 31 16.71 -7.28 -12.60
C LYS A 31 15.69 -6.79 -13.62
N LYS A 32 16.17 -6.30 -14.77
CA LYS A 32 15.31 -6.02 -15.92
C LYS A 32 14.55 -7.30 -16.30
N CYS A 33 13.23 -7.19 -16.45
CA CYS A 33 12.32 -8.29 -16.79
C CYS A 33 12.31 -9.45 -15.76
N ASP A 34 12.61 -9.18 -14.48
CA ASP A 34 12.54 -10.16 -13.39
C ASP A 34 11.11 -10.71 -13.20
N THR A 35 11.01 -11.96 -12.76
CA THR A 35 9.73 -12.62 -12.47
C THR A 35 9.42 -12.68 -10.98
N LYS A 36 10.36 -12.29 -10.11
CA LYS A 36 10.16 -12.24 -8.66
C LYS A 36 9.79 -10.82 -8.23
N SER A 37 8.64 -10.67 -7.58
CA SER A 37 8.19 -9.38 -7.07
C SER A 37 9.15 -8.81 -6.02
N PRO A 38 9.40 -7.48 -5.98
CA PRO A 38 10.20 -6.88 -4.91
C PRO A 38 9.52 -7.08 -3.55
N PRO A 39 10.30 -7.08 -2.45
CA PRO A 39 9.72 -7.08 -1.11
C PRO A 39 8.93 -5.78 -0.87
N ILE A 40 7.78 -5.90 -0.19
CA ILE A 40 6.92 -4.75 0.15
C ILE A 40 6.77 -4.67 1.67
N SER A 41 7.01 -3.50 2.23
CA SER A 41 6.73 -3.21 3.64
C SER A 41 5.38 -2.52 3.76
N VAL A 42 4.59 -2.93 4.75
CA VAL A 42 3.26 -2.39 5.05
C VAL A 42 3.26 -1.86 6.48
N LYS A 43 2.81 -0.62 6.67
CA LYS A 43 2.63 0.02 7.97
C LYS A 43 1.18 0.46 8.14
N ASN A 44 0.70 0.41 9.38
CA ASN A 44 -0.64 0.86 9.78
C ASN A 44 -1.78 0.26 8.93
N ALA A 45 -1.69 -1.02 8.57
CA ALA A 45 -2.83 -1.70 7.98
C ALA A 45 -4.02 -1.69 8.97
N PRO A 46 -5.25 -1.40 8.53
CA PRO A 46 -6.41 -1.36 9.44
C PRO A 46 -6.61 -2.68 10.17
N GLU A 47 -7.15 -2.60 11.39
CA GLU A 47 -7.62 -3.78 12.11
C GLU A 47 -8.62 -4.58 11.26
N GLY A 48 -8.57 -5.91 11.35
CA GLY A 48 -9.37 -6.81 10.53
C GLY A 48 -8.78 -7.11 9.14
N THR A 49 -7.63 -6.53 8.78
CA THR A 49 -6.89 -6.91 7.57
C THR A 49 -6.37 -8.33 7.71
N ILE A 50 -6.78 -9.22 6.80
CA ILE A 50 -6.29 -10.62 6.74
C ILE A 50 -5.50 -10.91 5.47
N ARG A 51 -5.68 -10.13 4.40
CA ARG A 51 -5.03 -10.32 3.11
C ARG A 51 -4.64 -8.99 2.48
N LEU A 52 -3.63 -9.04 1.63
CA LEU A 52 -3.18 -7.93 0.80
C LEU A 52 -3.41 -8.28 -0.67
N GLN A 53 -4.17 -7.45 -1.40
CA GLN A 53 -4.23 -7.51 -2.85
C GLN A 53 -3.25 -6.49 -3.43
N ILE A 54 -2.32 -6.96 -4.24
CA ILE A 54 -1.17 -6.21 -4.73
C ILE A 54 -1.19 -6.20 -6.25
N SER A 55 -0.97 -5.05 -6.85
CA SER A 55 -0.75 -4.90 -8.30
C SER A 55 0.32 -3.87 -8.59
N MET A 56 0.99 -4.00 -9.74
CA MET A 56 1.92 -2.98 -10.25
C MET A 56 1.38 -2.38 -11.54
N THR A 57 1.51 -1.06 -11.67
CA THR A 57 1.24 -0.32 -12.91
C THR A 57 2.52 0.39 -13.34
N ASP A 58 2.93 0.21 -14.59
CA ASP A 58 3.87 1.12 -15.23
C ASP A 58 3.09 2.37 -15.65
N ILE A 59 3.42 3.52 -15.04
CA ILE A 59 2.74 4.79 -15.30
C ILE A 59 3.02 5.27 -16.73
N ASN A 60 4.17 4.90 -17.30
CA ASN A 60 4.52 5.24 -18.67
C ASN A 60 3.78 4.35 -19.68
N VAL A 61 3.41 3.11 -19.30
CA VAL A 61 2.68 2.17 -20.15
C VAL A 61 1.53 1.49 -19.37
N PRO A 62 0.45 2.21 -19.02
CA PRO A 62 -0.56 1.71 -18.08
C PRO A 62 -1.33 0.46 -18.53
N GLY A 63 -1.36 0.19 -19.84
CA GLY A 63 -2.03 -0.99 -20.41
C GLY A 63 -1.23 -2.29 -20.25
N TYR A 64 0.07 -2.22 -19.93
CA TYR A 64 0.88 -3.43 -19.77
C TYR A 64 0.58 -4.12 -18.44
N ARG A 65 0.21 -5.41 -18.52
CA ARG A 65 -0.17 -6.21 -17.34
C ARG A 65 1.07 -6.75 -16.63
N HIS A 66 1.54 -6.02 -15.62
CA HIS A 66 2.66 -6.43 -14.76
C HIS A 66 2.32 -7.55 -13.75
N GLY A 67 1.06 -7.99 -13.72
CA GLY A 67 0.61 -9.00 -12.77
C GLY A 67 0.22 -8.40 -11.43
N GLY A 68 0.46 -9.15 -10.37
CA GLY A 68 -0.09 -8.93 -9.04
C GLY A 68 -0.62 -10.23 -8.44
N GLY A 69 -1.18 -10.14 -7.25
CA GLY A 69 -1.77 -11.27 -6.56
C GLY A 69 -2.40 -10.89 -5.23
N THR A 70 -2.99 -11.87 -4.58
CA THR A 70 -3.45 -11.75 -3.19
C THR A 70 -2.60 -12.66 -2.32
N VAL A 71 -2.04 -12.11 -1.25
CA VAL A 71 -1.23 -12.81 -0.25
C VAL A 71 -1.86 -12.64 1.13
N ASP A 72 -1.54 -13.53 2.07
CA ASP A 72 -1.91 -13.34 3.46
C ASP A 72 -1.24 -12.09 4.03
N TYR A 73 -1.92 -11.42 4.95
CA TYR A 73 -1.41 -10.18 5.52
C TYR A 73 -0.15 -10.45 6.35
N ALA A 74 0.92 -9.75 5.97
CA ALA A 74 2.12 -9.60 6.77
C ALA A 74 2.60 -8.15 6.66
N LYS A 75 3.28 -7.65 7.71
CA LYS A 75 3.95 -6.34 7.66
C LYS A 75 5.09 -6.31 6.64
N SER A 76 5.64 -7.47 6.30
CA SER A 76 6.68 -7.64 5.28
C SER A 76 6.26 -8.73 4.31
N VAL A 77 5.98 -8.34 3.08
CA VAL A 77 5.71 -9.24 1.96
C VAL A 77 7.06 -9.62 1.35
N PRO A 78 7.42 -10.92 1.30
CA PRO A 78 8.74 -11.35 0.86
C PRO A 78 8.95 -11.19 -0.65
N TYR A 79 10.21 -11.23 -1.06
CA TYR A 79 10.60 -11.24 -2.47
C TYR A 79 10.01 -12.48 -3.18
N GLY A 80 9.40 -12.27 -4.35
CA GLY A 80 8.75 -13.35 -5.12
C GLY A 80 7.41 -13.85 -4.55
N ALA A 81 6.78 -13.14 -3.60
CA ALA A 81 5.55 -13.56 -2.96
C ALA A 81 4.30 -13.63 -3.86
N PHE A 82 4.30 -12.99 -5.04
CA PHE A 82 3.16 -12.97 -5.94
C PHE A 82 3.57 -12.99 -7.41
N ARG A 83 2.61 -13.32 -8.29
CA ARG A 83 2.83 -13.36 -9.74
C ARG A 83 3.24 -11.98 -10.24
N TYR A 84 4.34 -11.92 -10.97
CA TYR A 84 4.96 -10.65 -11.29
C TYR A 84 5.65 -10.70 -12.66
N LYS A 85 5.48 -9.64 -13.43
CA LYS A 85 6.33 -9.30 -14.57
C LYS A 85 7.01 -7.99 -14.24
N GLY A 86 8.31 -8.06 -14.02
CA GLY A 86 9.11 -6.95 -13.57
C GLY A 86 9.22 -5.80 -14.56
N PRO A 87 9.81 -4.68 -14.12
CA PRO A 87 10.10 -3.57 -14.98
C PRO A 87 11.00 -4.03 -16.13
N CYS A 88 10.56 -3.78 -17.35
CA CYS A 88 11.26 -4.21 -18.57
C CYS A 88 11.17 -3.07 -19.61
N PRO A 89 11.57 -1.83 -19.25
CA PRO A 89 11.45 -0.71 -20.17
C PRO A 89 12.33 -0.99 -21.41
N PRO A 90 11.83 -0.77 -22.63
CA PRO A 90 12.62 -1.02 -23.85
C PRO A 90 13.87 -0.13 -23.87
N SER A 91 13.72 1.12 -23.46
CA SER A 91 14.78 2.12 -23.32
C SER A 91 14.46 3.10 -22.19
N GLY A 92 15.49 3.73 -21.63
CA GLY A 92 15.33 4.77 -20.61
C GLY A 92 14.71 4.27 -19.30
N LYS A 93 14.09 5.19 -18.58
CA LYS A 93 13.57 5.00 -17.23
C LYS A 93 12.06 5.15 -17.22
N HIS A 94 11.36 4.16 -16.66
CA HIS A 94 9.91 4.22 -16.45
C HIS A 94 9.62 4.36 -14.95
N LYS A 95 8.42 4.87 -14.60
CA LYS A 95 7.92 4.99 -13.24
C LYS A 95 6.85 3.95 -12.98
N TYR A 96 7.07 3.13 -11.95
CA TYR A 96 6.18 2.05 -11.56
C TYR A 96 5.50 2.38 -10.24
N ARG A 97 4.21 2.06 -10.13
CA ARG A 97 3.40 2.20 -8.92
C ARG A 97 2.91 0.85 -8.47
N PHE A 98 3.24 0.46 -7.24
CA PHE A 98 2.51 -0.58 -6.53
C PHE A 98 1.26 0.01 -5.89
N THR A 99 0.15 -0.70 -6.03
CA THR A 99 -1.09 -0.47 -5.30
C THR A 99 -1.34 -1.68 -4.41
N VAL A 100 -1.54 -1.44 -3.12
CA VAL A 100 -1.78 -2.47 -2.12
C VAL A 100 -3.10 -2.18 -1.42
N LYS A 101 -4.04 -3.11 -1.51
CA LYS A 101 -5.32 -3.07 -0.81
C LYS A 101 -5.28 -4.01 0.38
N ALA A 102 -5.61 -3.50 1.56
CA ALA A 102 -5.88 -4.30 2.74
C ALA A 102 -7.31 -4.85 2.68
N LEU A 103 -7.45 -6.18 2.78
CA LEU A 103 -8.73 -6.88 2.65
C LEU A 103 -9.11 -7.61 3.95
N ASP A 104 -10.40 -7.59 4.28
CA ASP A 104 -10.97 -8.40 5.36
C ASP A 104 -11.32 -9.84 4.93
N ALA A 105 -11.91 -10.60 5.86
CA ALA A 105 -12.39 -11.98 5.63
C ALA A 105 -13.38 -12.09 4.46
N ASN A 106 -14.19 -11.06 4.25
CA ASN A 106 -15.21 -10.99 3.22
C ASN A 106 -14.69 -10.42 1.89
N LYS A 107 -13.36 -10.22 1.75
CA LYS A 107 -12.71 -9.56 0.59
C LYS A 107 -13.06 -8.07 0.45
N LYS A 108 -13.67 -7.45 1.47
CA LYS A 108 -13.92 -6.00 1.46
C LYS A 108 -12.59 -5.26 1.62
N THR A 109 -12.38 -4.22 0.82
CA THR A 109 -11.22 -3.34 0.97
C THR A 109 -11.42 -2.41 2.17
N LEU A 110 -10.50 -2.50 3.14
CA LEU A 110 -10.47 -1.66 4.33
C LEU A 110 -9.62 -0.41 4.12
N ALA A 111 -8.51 -0.53 3.38
CA ALA A 111 -7.66 0.58 3.00
C ALA A 111 -6.93 0.28 1.69
N THR A 112 -6.44 1.33 1.04
CA THR A 112 -5.56 1.25 -0.13
C THR A 112 -4.38 2.17 0.09
N ALA A 113 -3.17 1.68 -0.17
CA ALA A 113 -1.95 2.48 -0.17
C ALA A 113 -1.18 2.26 -1.46
N THR A 114 -0.36 3.24 -1.84
CA THR A 114 0.49 3.15 -3.04
C THR A 114 1.91 3.57 -2.73
N ALA A 115 2.85 2.98 -3.47
CA ALA A 115 4.26 3.39 -3.49
C ALA A 115 4.72 3.44 -4.93
N SER A 116 5.56 4.40 -5.29
CA SER A 116 6.10 4.52 -6.65
C SER A 116 7.61 4.68 -6.66
N ARG A 117 8.28 3.99 -7.57
CA ARG A 117 9.71 4.12 -7.85
C ARG A 117 9.97 4.07 -9.35
N SER A 118 11.11 4.60 -9.77
CA SER A 118 11.53 4.49 -11.18
C SER A 118 12.38 3.23 -11.38
N PHE A 119 12.45 2.68 -12.59
CA PHE A 119 13.39 1.60 -12.91
C PHE A 119 13.95 1.76 -14.34
N PRO A 120 15.26 1.59 -14.57
CA PRO A 120 16.30 1.50 -13.53
C PRO A 120 16.34 2.79 -12.69
N GLU A 121 16.82 2.71 -11.45
CA GLU A 121 17.08 3.88 -10.60
C GLU A 121 18.44 4.50 -10.91
#